data_AF-A0A424YYK5-F1
#
_entry.id   AF-A0A424YYK5-F1
#
_cell.length_a   1.000
_cell.length_b   1.000
_cell.length_c   1.000
_cell.angle_alpha   90.00
_cell.angle_beta   90.00
_cell.angle_gamma   90.00
#
_symmetry.space_group_name_H-M   'P 1'
#
loop_
_entity.id
_entity.type
_entity.pdbx_description
1 polymer ?
#
loop_
_entity_poly.entity_id
_entity_poly.type
_entity_poly.pdbx_seq_one_letter_code
_entity_poly.pdbx_strand_id
1 'polypeptide(L)'
;VLIDERDAYIASNLLNIKNSGANKIVAVVGAGHRAGIERYLENPESLPPIQDLRSVGKKKINITKLFGFFFFFIAISAFLLIILSGTPLDILILAFFWWFIINGSLSAIGAIIARAHPYSVLTAFSVAWLTSLNPMMAAGWFAGIVEAKKRTPSAADFKNIMNIQTTQEMMTNNLFRVILVAALANLGSVAGTFLGAYMMLLISGIDPREIISAGLMSLGL
;
A
#
# COMPACT_ATOMS: atom_id res chain seq x y z
N VAL A 1 19.03 10.80 3.29
CA VAL A 1 19.69 9.48 3.39
C VAL A 1 20.00 8.92 2.00
N LEU A 2 19.02 8.62 1.13
CA LEU A 2 19.31 8.12 -0.24
C LEU A 2 19.97 9.15 -1.20
N ILE A 3 19.74 10.45 -1.01
CA ILE A 3 20.31 11.50 -1.88
C ILE A 3 21.82 11.64 -1.64
N ASP A 4 22.26 11.79 -0.39
CA ASP A 4 23.68 11.87 -0.04
C ASP A 4 24.47 10.61 -0.44
N GLU A 5 23.89 9.42 -0.25
CA GLU A 5 24.49 8.15 -0.71
C GLU A 5 24.69 8.13 -2.23
N ARG A 6 23.71 8.66 -2.98
CA ARG A 6 23.78 8.75 -4.45
C ARG A 6 24.81 9.77 -4.90
N ASP A 7 24.91 10.91 -4.22
CA ASP A 7 25.90 11.95 -4.47
C ASP A 7 27.32 11.45 -4.19
N ALA A 8 27.51 10.77 -3.05
CA ALA A 8 28.77 10.13 -2.69
C ALA A 8 29.19 9.06 -3.71
N TYR A 9 28.25 8.26 -4.21
CA TYR A 9 28.52 7.25 -5.23
C TYR A 9 28.99 7.88 -6.56
N ILE A 10 28.33 8.96 -7.00
CA ILE A 10 28.70 9.67 -8.24
C ILE A 10 30.06 10.33 -8.07
N ALA A 11 30.30 11.04 -6.97
CA ALA A 11 31.58 11.69 -6.68
C ALA A 11 32.74 10.67 -6.61
N SER A 12 32.52 9.52 -5.96
CA SER A 12 33.53 8.46 -5.89
C SER A 12 33.87 7.88 -7.27
N ASN A 13 32.89 7.70 -8.16
CA ASN A 13 33.17 7.27 -9.54
C ASN A 13 33.94 8.32 -10.34
N LEU A 14 33.64 9.61 -10.19
CA LEU A 14 34.36 10.69 -10.85
C LEU A 14 35.83 10.75 -10.39
N LEU A 15 36.07 10.57 -9.09
CA LEU A 15 37.43 10.48 -8.54
C LEU A 15 38.17 9.24 -9.04
N ASN A 16 37.51 8.09 -9.14
CA ASN A 16 38.13 6.88 -9.70
C ASN A 16 38.53 7.07 -11.17
N ILE A 17 37.70 7.73 -11.99
CA ILE A 17 38.01 8.05 -13.38
C ILE A 17 39.20 9.02 -13.46
N LYS A 18 39.24 10.04 -12.58
CA LYS A 18 40.37 10.98 -12.47
C LYS A 18 41.66 10.24 -12.12
N ASN A 19 41.61 9.36 -11.13
CA ASN A 19 42.76 8.55 -10.69
C ASN A 19 43.21 7.52 -11.74
N SER A 20 42.33 7.17 -12.68
CA SER A 20 42.65 6.29 -13.82
C SER A 20 43.38 7.01 -14.97
N GLY A 21 43.76 8.28 -14.79
CA GLY A 21 44.56 9.05 -15.75
C GLY A 21 43.77 9.92 -16.72
N ALA A 22 42.47 10.14 -16.47
CA ALA A 22 41.68 11.05 -17.30
C ALA A 22 42.02 12.52 -17.00
N ASN A 23 42.51 13.25 -18.00
CA ASN A 23 42.91 14.66 -17.87
C ASN A 23 41.74 15.65 -17.85
N LYS A 24 40.60 15.30 -18.45
CA LYS A 24 39.38 16.13 -18.48
C LYS A 24 38.16 15.24 -18.35
N ILE A 25 37.27 15.59 -17.42
CA ILE A 25 36.02 14.87 -17.14
C ILE A 25 34.89 15.88 -17.22
N VAL A 26 33.87 15.57 -18.02
CA VAL A 26 32.62 16.33 -18.09
C VAL A 26 31.50 15.42 -17.59
N ALA A 27 30.81 15.82 -16.53
CA ALA A 27 29.70 15.08 -15.96
C ALA A 27 28.41 15.90 -16.05
N VAL A 28 27.35 15.30 -16.58
CA VAL A 28 26.01 15.90 -16.63
C VAL A 28 25.20 15.31 -15.48
N VAL A 29 24.82 16.15 -14.52
CA VAL A 29 24.11 15.73 -13.30
C VAL A 29 22.85 16.58 -13.09
N GLY A 30 21.86 16.01 -12.41
CA GLY A 30 20.65 16.75 -12.06
C GLY A 30 20.97 17.90 -11.09
N ALA A 31 20.29 19.04 -11.25
CA ALA A 31 20.57 20.26 -10.47
C ALA A 31 20.53 20.04 -8.95
N GLY A 32 19.67 19.14 -8.45
CA GLY A 32 19.55 18.81 -7.03
C GLY A 32 20.74 18.06 -6.44
N HIS A 33 21.57 17.41 -7.28
CA HIS A 33 22.73 16.61 -6.87
C HIS A 33 24.05 17.39 -6.99
N ARG A 34 24.05 18.53 -7.70
CA ARG A 34 25.25 19.31 -7.98
C ARG A 34 26.03 19.68 -6.72
N ALA A 35 25.36 20.32 -5.75
CA ALA A 35 26.00 20.81 -4.53
C ALA A 35 26.55 19.67 -3.66
N GLY A 36 25.84 18.53 -3.60
CA GLY A 36 26.30 17.35 -2.85
C GLY A 36 27.54 16.73 -3.48
N ILE A 37 27.57 16.61 -4.81
CA ILE A 37 28.73 16.08 -5.55
C ILE A 37 29.94 17.01 -5.42
N GLU A 38 29.77 18.32 -5.61
CA GLU A 38 30.85 19.32 -5.44
C GLU A 38 31.47 19.21 -4.03
N ARG A 39 30.66 19.13 -2.98
CA ARG A 39 31.12 18.95 -1.59
C ARG A 39 32.02 17.73 -1.41
N TYR A 40 31.65 16.59 -2.00
CA TYR A 40 32.43 15.34 -1.91
C TYR A 40 33.68 15.36 -2.79
N LEU A 41 33.67 16.09 -3.91
CA LEU A 41 34.86 16.27 -4.76
C LEU A 41 35.89 17.21 -4.12
N GLU A 42 35.45 18.22 -3.38
CA GLU A 42 36.30 19.14 -2.62
C GLU A 42 36.88 18.49 -1.35
N ASN A 43 36.12 17.58 -0.72
CA ASN A 43 36.55 16.87 0.49
C ASN A 43 36.47 15.33 0.31
N PRO A 44 37.38 14.72 -0.48
CA PRO A 44 37.34 13.28 -0.74
C PRO A 44 37.44 12.40 0.51
N GLU A 45 38.07 12.90 1.57
CA GLU A 45 38.21 12.26 2.89
C GLU A 45 36.85 11.92 3.53
N SER A 46 35.81 12.69 3.19
CA SER A 46 34.46 12.56 3.75
C SER A 46 33.60 11.50 3.05
N LEU A 47 34.13 10.85 2.02
CA LEU A 47 33.41 9.84 1.25
C LEU A 47 33.28 8.53 2.06
N PRO A 48 32.06 8.01 2.25
CA PRO A 48 31.88 6.68 2.81
C PRO A 48 32.47 5.61 1.86
N PRO A 49 32.93 4.47 2.40
CA PRO A 49 33.46 3.37 1.59
C PRO A 49 32.48 2.92 0.51
N ILE A 50 32.96 2.74 -0.73
CA ILE A 50 32.11 2.31 -1.87
C ILE A 50 31.37 0.99 -1.61
N GLN A 51 31.95 0.13 -0.78
CA GLN A 51 31.37 -1.16 -0.40
C GLN A 51 30.09 -0.97 0.41
N ASP A 52 30.07 0.03 1.30
CA ASP A 52 28.90 0.37 2.10
C ASP A 52 27.80 1.00 1.24
N LEU A 53 28.17 1.85 0.26
CA LEU A 53 27.26 2.44 -0.74
C LEU A 53 26.62 1.40 -1.68
N ARG A 54 27.23 0.23 -1.86
CA ARG A 54 26.69 -0.87 -2.65
C ARG A 54 25.95 -1.91 -1.81
N SER A 55 26.10 -1.86 -0.49
CA SER A 55 25.46 -2.79 0.43
C SER A 55 24.05 -2.29 0.75
N VAL A 56 23.05 -2.79 0.03
CA VAL A 56 21.66 -2.62 0.48
C VAL A 56 21.50 -3.52 1.70
N GLY A 57 21.51 -2.91 2.89
CA GLY A 57 21.34 -3.61 4.16
C GLY A 57 20.15 -4.58 4.08
N LYS A 58 20.44 -5.89 4.06
CA LYS A 58 19.43 -6.93 4.01
C LYS A 58 18.68 -6.91 5.35
N LYS A 59 17.57 -6.17 5.44
CA LYS A 59 16.62 -6.34 6.55
C LYS A 59 16.07 -7.76 6.47
N LYS A 60 16.63 -8.65 7.29
CA LYS A 60 16.35 -10.10 7.26
C LYS A 60 14.90 -10.45 7.59
N ILE A 61 14.16 -9.53 8.23
CA ILE A 61 12.75 -9.74 8.58
C ILE A 61 11.98 -8.46 8.27
N ASN A 62 11.10 -8.54 7.28
CA ASN A 62 10.16 -7.45 7.01
C ASN A 62 8.92 -7.68 7.87
N ILE A 63 8.88 -7.05 9.04
CA ILE A 63 7.80 -7.17 10.03
C ILE A 63 6.43 -6.95 9.36
N THR A 64 6.34 -6.06 8.37
CA THR A 64 5.10 -5.82 7.60
C THR A 64 4.65 -7.03 6.79
N LYS A 65 5.57 -7.81 6.22
CA LYS A 65 5.23 -9.08 5.53
C LYS A 65 4.74 -10.14 6.50
N LEU A 66 5.31 -10.20 7.71
CA LEU A 66 4.90 -11.15 8.74
C LEU A 66 3.46 -10.87 9.21
N PHE A 67 3.14 -9.60 9.47
CA PHE A 67 1.77 -9.18 9.81
C PHE A 67 0.77 -9.48 8.69
N GLY A 68 1.15 -9.20 7.43
CA GLY A 68 0.31 -9.51 6.28
C GLY A 68 0.01 -11.00 6.15
N PHE A 69 1.03 -11.85 6.30
CA PHE A 69 0.88 -13.31 6.27
C PHE A 69 0.04 -13.84 7.43
N PHE A 70 0.22 -13.29 8.63
CA PHE A 70 -0.56 -13.70 9.81
C PHE A 70 -2.07 -13.48 9.61
N PHE A 71 -2.48 -12.29 9.19
CA PHE A 71 -3.88 -11.99 8.90
C PHE A 71 -4.44 -12.82 7.74
N PHE A 72 -3.63 -13.04 6.70
CA PHE A 72 -4.02 -13.88 5.57
C PHE A 72 -4.30 -15.33 6.01
N PHE A 73 -3.42 -15.91 6.83
CA PHE A 73 -3.63 -17.26 7.37
C PHE A 73 -4.83 -17.33 8.31
N ILE A 74 -5.09 -16.30 9.11
CA ILE A 74 -6.30 -16.23 9.95
C ILE A 74 -7.56 -16.24 9.07
N ALA A 75 -7.61 -15.40 8.04
CA ALA A 75 -8.77 -15.32 7.15
C ALA A 75 -9.01 -16.65 6.41
N ILE A 76 -7.94 -17.27 5.86
CA ILE A 76 -8.04 -18.59 5.23
C ILE A 76 -8.48 -19.66 6.21
N SER A 77 -7.91 -19.69 7.42
CA SER A 77 -8.25 -20.69 8.43
C SER A 77 -9.71 -20.56 8.84
N ALA A 78 -10.22 -19.33 9.01
CA ALA A 78 -11.64 -19.10 9.29
C ALA A 78 -12.55 -19.66 8.18
N PHE A 79 -12.22 -19.40 6.91
CA PHE A 79 -12.96 -19.99 5.79
C PHE A 79 -12.87 -21.52 5.77
N LEU A 80 -11.68 -22.08 6.04
CA LEU A 80 -11.47 -23.53 6.07
C LEU A 80 -12.29 -24.20 7.18
N LEU A 81 -12.33 -23.61 8.37
CA LEU A 81 -13.11 -24.13 9.51
C LEU A 81 -14.62 -24.11 9.22
N ILE A 82 -15.14 -23.08 8.55
CA ILE A 82 -16.56 -23.00 8.16
C ILE A 82 -16.92 -24.09 7.11
N ILE A 83 -16.00 -24.40 6.21
CA ILE A 83 -16.17 -25.49 5.23
C ILE A 83 -16.13 -26.85 5.96
N LEU A 84 -15.18 -27.03 6.88
CA LEU A 84 -15.01 -28.27 7.64
C LEU A 84 -16.12 -28.52 8.66
N SER A 85 -16.82 -27.48 9.14
CA SER A 85 -17.95 -27.60 10.07
C SER A 85 -19.22 -28.18 9.44
N GLY A 86 -19.18 -28.55 8.15
CA GLY A 86 -20.33 -29.13 7.45
C GLY A 86 -21.42 -28.12 7.08
N THR A 87 -21.08 -26.82 7.07
CA THR A 87 -22.02 -25.75 6.72
C THR A 87 -22.54 -25.94 5.29
N PRO A 88 -23.87 -25.89 5.05
CA PRO A 88 -24.44 -25.93 3.70
C PRO A 88 -23.82 -24.87 2.78
N LEU A 89 -23.53 -25.26 1.53
CA LEU A 89 -22.91 -24.37 0.54
C LEU A 89 -23.73 -23.08 0.33
N ASP A 90 -25.06 -23.18 0.40
CA ASP A 90 -25.99 -22.08 0.21
C ASP A 90 -25.79 -20.96 1.25
N ILE A 91 -25.54 -21.35 2.51
CA ILE A 91 -25.26 -20.43 3.62
C ILE A 91 -23.88 -19.78 3.42
N LEU A 92 -22.89 -20.54 2.98
CA LEU A 92 -21.55 -20.02 2.70
C LEU A 92 -21.57 -18.99 1.57
N ILE A 93 -22.30 -19.27 0.49
CA ILE A 93 -22.49 -18.34 -0.63
C ILE A 93 -23.21 -17.07 -0.15
N LEU A 94 -24.27 -17.21 0.65
CA LEU A 94 -25.02 -16.07 1.20
C LEU A 94 -24.13 -15.20 2.11
N ALA A 95 -23.34 -15.82 2.98
CA ALA A 95 -22.40 -15.13 3.85
C ALA A 95 -21.32 -14.39 3.07
N PHE A 96 -20.73 -15.03 2.06
CA PHE A 96 -19.75 -14.41 1.17
C PHE A 96 -20.38 -13.26 0.37
N PHE A 97 -21.62 -13.41 -0.09
CA PHE A 97 -22.35 -12.36 -0.80
C PHE A 97 -22.53 -11.13 0.09
N TRP A 98 -23.01 -11.29 1.32
CA TRP A 98 -23.14 -10.18 2.25
C TRP A 98 -21.79 -9.55 2.62
N TRP A 99 -20.77 -10.37 2.82
CA TRP A 99 -19.41 -9.88 3.03
C TRP A 99 -18.92 -9.01 1.87
N PHE A 100 -19.08 -9.49 0.64
CA PHE A 100 -18.71 -8.79 -0.58
C PHE A 100 -19.48 -7.46 -0.70
N ILE A 101 -20.80 -7.49 -0.52
CA ILE A 101 -21.66 -6.31 -0.63
C ILE A 101 -21.32 -5.27 0.45
N ILE A 102 -21.18 -5.67 1.71
CA ILE A 102 -20.88 -4.73 2.81
C ILE A 102 -19.52 -4.06 2.59
N ASN A 103 -18.49 -4.86 2.30
CA ASN A 103 -17.14 -4.34 2.04
C ASN A 103 -17.10 -3.42 0.82
N GLY A 104 -17.65 -3.89 -0.30
CA GLY A 104 -17.68 -3.15 -1.55
C GLY A 104 -18.42 -1.83 -1.40
N SER A 105 -19.61 -1.85 -0.78
CA SER A 105 -20.46 -0.67 -0.62
C SER A 105 -19.80 0.39 0.24
N LEU A 106 -19.24 0.02 1.39
CA LEU A 106 -18.57 0.98 2.29
C LEU A 106 -17.31 1.58 1.65
N SER A 107 -16.52 0.77 0.94
CA SER A 107 -15.36 1.27 0.20
C SER A 107 -15.77 2.21 -0.95
N ALA A 108 -16.84 1.86 -1.68
CA ALA A 108 -17.41 2.70 -2.73
C ALA A 108 -17.96 4.03 -2.18
N ILE A 109 -18.65 4.01 -1.03
CA ILE A 109 -19.11 5.22 -0.35
C ILE A 109 -17.92 6.12 0.01
N GLY A 110 -16.84 5.54 0.55
CA GLY A 110 -15.60 6.26 0.81
C GLY A 110 -15.03 6.94 -0.44
N ALA A 111 -14.98 6.23 -1.56
CA ALA A 111 -14.55 6.79 -2.84
C ALA A 111 -15.51 7.88 -3.36
N ILE A 112 -16.82 7.73 -3.19
CA ILE A 112 -17.82 8.74 -3.56
C ILE A 112 -17.64 10.02 -2.73
N ILE A 113 -17.41 9.90 -1.42
CA ILE A 113 -17.14 11.05 -0.54
C ILE A 113 -15.89 11.80 -1.00
N ALA A 114 -14.86 11.08 -1.47
CA ALA A 114 -13.66 11.66 -2.08
C ALA A 114 -13.90 12.30 -3.46
N ARG A 115 -15.13 12.23 -4.01
CA ARG A 115 -15.49 12.66 -5.38
C ARG A 115 -14.65 11.96 -6.44
N ALA A 116 -14.43 10.66 -6.24
CA ALA A 116 -13.70 9.82 -7.17
C ALA A 116 -14.38 9.74 -8.54
N HIS A 117 -13.60 9.41 -9.56
CA HIS A 117 -14.15 9.04 -10.86
C HIS A 117 -15.01 7.76 -10.74
N PRO A 118 -16.13 7.60 -11.48
CA PRO A 118 -16.99 6.42 -11.40
C PRO A 118 -16.26 5.08 -11.53
N TYR A 119 -15.27 4.97 -12.41
CA TYR A 119 -14.41 3.79 -12.52
C TYR A 119 -13.62 3.47 -11.24
N SER A 120 -13.16 4.48 -10.51
CA SER A 120 -12.46 4.30 -9.24
C SER A 120 -13.41 3.81 -8.15
N VAL A 121 -14.66 4.30 -8.15
CA VAL A 121 -15.74 3.81 -7.26
C VAL A 121 -16.05 2.35 -7.54
N LEU A 122 -16.22 1.97 -8.82
CA LEU A 122 -16.45 0.58 -9.22
C LEU A 122 -15.27 -0.33 -8.85
N THR A 123 -14.05 0.19 -8.97
CA THR A 123 -12.84 -0.54 -8.58
C THR A 123 -12.79 -0.76 -7.07
N ALA A 124 -13.07 0.28 -6.27
CA ALA A 124 -13.15 0.17 -4.82
C ALA A 124 -14.19 -0.88 -4.40
N PHE A 125 -15.39 -0.84 -4.99
CA PHE A 125 -16.46 -1.81 -4.75
C PHE A 125 -16.02 -3.25 -5.03
N SER A 126 -15.39 -3.47 -6.20
CA SER A 126 -15.06 -4.82 -6.67
C SER A 126 -13.89 -5.46 -5.92
N VAL A 127 -13.01 -4.66 -5.32
CA VAL A 127 -11.75 -5.12 -4.72
C VAL A 127 -11.76 -5.11 -3.18
N ALA A 128 -12.68 -4.38 -2.53
CA ALA A 128 -12.73 -4.25 -1.06
C ALA A 128 -12.77 -5.58 -0.28
N TRP A 129 -13.52 -6.58 -0.77
CA TRP A 129 -13.59 -7.89 -0.13
C TRP A 129 -12.22 -8.59 -0.08
N LEU A 130 -11.35 -8.35 -1.07
CA LEU A 130 -10.03 -8.95 -1.18
C LEU A 130 -9.05 -8.34 -0.17
N THR A 131 -9.20 -7.05 0.14
CA THR A 131 -8.41 -6.36 1.17
C THR A 131 -8.59 -6.99 2.54
N SER A 132 -9.81 -7.43 2.83
CA SER A 132 -10.11 -8.09 4.10
C SER A 132 -9.46 -9.47 4.22
N LEU A 133 -9.24 -10.16 3.10
CA LEU A 133 -8.52 -11.45 3.06
C LEU A 133 -7.01 -11.25 3.09
N ASN A 134 -6.50 -10.25 2.36
CA ASN A 134 -5.09 -9.93 2.31
C ASN A 134 -4.90 -8.42 2.56
N PRO A 135 -4.48 -8.04 3.77
CA PRO A 135 -4.23 -6.63 4.12
C PRO A 135 -3.17 -5.95 3.23
N MET A 136 -2.33 -6.72 2.51
CA MET A 136 -1.38 -6.16 1.55
C MET A 136 -2.05 -5.65 0.29
N MET A 137 -3.26 -6.13 -0.04
CA MET A 137 -4.03 -5.75 -1.23
C MET A 137 -5.15 -4.77 -0.87
N ALA A 138 -4.79 -3.55 -0.47
CA ALA A 138 -5.76 -2.54 -0.08
C ALA A 138 -6.54 -1.98 -1.28
N ALA A 139 -7.88 -1.98 -1.21
CA ALA A 139 -8.76 -1.56 -2.30
C ALA A 139 -8.54 -0.11 -2.72
N GLY A 140 -8.13 0.73 -1.77
CA GLY A 140 -7.72 2.10 -2.03
C GLY A 140 -6.51 2.22 -2.96
N TRP A 141 -5.57 1.28 -2.96
CA TRP A 141 -4.48 1.30 -3.95
C TRP A 141 -5.00 1.08 -5.36
N PHE A 142 -5.92 0.13 -5.54
CA PHE A 142 -6.53 -0.14 -6.85
C PHE A 142 -7.38 1.05 -7.31
N ALA A 143 -8.25 1.56 -6.44
CA ALA A 143 -9.06 2.75 -6.72
C ALA A 143 -8.18 3.99 -6.99
N GLY A 144 -7.12 4.18 -6.22
CA GLY A 144 -6.15 5.28 -6.39
C GLY A 144 -5.37 5.19 -7.70
N ILE A 145 -4.96 3.99 -8.14
CA ILE A 145 -4.31 3.81 -9.45
C ILE A 145 -5.27 4.17 -10.58
N VAL A 146 -6.53 3.73 -10.50
CA VAL A 146 -7.55 4.07 -11.50
C VAL A 146 -7.83 5.57 -11.49
N GLU A 147 -7.90 6.19 -10.32
CA GLU A 147 -8.07 7.64 -10.17
C GLU A 147 -6.89 8.39 -10.75
N ALA A 148 -5.66 7.95 -10.48
CA ALA A 148 -4.43 8.56 -11.01
C ALA A 148 -4.36 8.47 -12.53
N LYS A 149 -4.85 7.38 -13.12
CA LYS A 149 -4.97 7.25 -14.57
C LYS A 149 -6.01 8.20 -15.16
N LYS A 150 -7.07 8.53 -14.42
CA LYS A 150 -8.16 9.40 -14.91
C LYS A 150 -7.93 10.89 -14.64
N ARG A 151 -7.23 11.23 -13.55
CA ARG A 151 -6.91 12.61 -13.15
C ARG A 151 -5.45 13.00 -13.38
N THR A 152 -4.63 12.11 -13.92
CA THR A 152 -3.21 12.29 -14.30
C THR A 152 -2.47 13.37 -13.51
N PRO A 153 -2.02 13.07 -12.27
CA PRO A 153 -1.28 14.02 -11.45
C PRO A 153 -0.03 14.53 -12.15
N SER A 154 0.15 15.85 -12.19
CA SER A 154 1.29 16.53 -12.81
C SER A 154 2.39 16.84 -11.79
N ALA A 155 3.61 17.12 -12.25
CA ALA A 155 4.68 17.60 -11.38
C ALA A 155 4.31 18.92 -10.65
N ALA A 156 3.45 19.74 -11.26
CA ALA A 156 2.92 20.94 -10.62
C ALA A 156 2.02 20.62 -9.43
N ASP A 157 1.21 19.55 -9.51
CA ASP A 157 0.36 19.10 -8.40
C ASP A 157 1.19 18.73 -7.16
N PHE A 158 2.34 18.07 -7.36
CA PHE A 158 3.28 17.75 -6.28
C PHE A 158 3.89 18.98 -5.63
N LYS A 159 4.23 20.02 -6.42
CA LYS A 159 4.78 21.27 -5.86
C LYS A 159 3.69 22.06 -5.14
N ASN A 160 2.51 22.12 -5.73
CA ASN A 160 1.39 22.90 -5.21
C ASN A 160 0.85 22.31 -3.91
N ILE A 161 0.90 20.99 -3.70
CA ILE A 161 0.39 20.36 -2.47
C ILE A 161 1.04 20.90 -1.19
N MET A 162 2.29 21.37 -1.26
CA MET A 162 3.02 21.95 -0.13
C MET A 162 2.59 23.38 0.20
N ASN A 163 1.96 24.07 -0.75
CA ASN A 163 1.54 25.47 -0.63
C ASN A 163 0.06 25.61 -0.29
N ILE A 164 -0.68 24.49 -0.23
CA ILE A 164 -2.12 24.48 0.04
C ILE A 164 -2.37 24.69 1.53
N GLN A 165 -3.26 25.64 1.86
CA GLN A 165 -3.60 25.97 3.25
C GLN A 165 -5.04 25.60 3.61
N THR A 166 -5.91 25.39 2.62
CA THR A 166 -7.34 25.11 2.85
C THR A 166 -7.76 23.76 2.28
N THR A 167 -8.74 23.12 2.90
CA THR A 167 -9.31 21.83 2.42
C THR A 167 -10.00 21.97 1.06
N GLN A 168 -10.52 23.16 0.74
CA GLN A 168 -11.10 23.44 -0.58
C GLN A 168 -10.03 23.45 -1.68
N GLU A 169 -8.88 24.06 -1.43
CA GLU A 169 -7.71 24.00 -2.32
C GLU A 169 -7.14 22.58 -2.45
N MET A 170 -7.13 21.80 -1.37
CA MET A 170 -6.72 20.40 -1.45
C MET A 170 -7.59 19.64 -2.44
N MET A 171 -8.90 19.90 -2.41
CA MET A 171 -9.85 19.30 -3.34
C MET A 171 -9.71 19.79 -4.77
N THR A 172 -8.94 20.82 -5.12
CA THR A 172 -8.67 21.17 -6.53
C THR A 172 -7.46 20.43 -7.11
N ASN A 173 -6.57 19.94 -6.25
CA ASN A 173 -5.33 19.26 -6.63
C ASN A 173 -5.56 17.78 -6.99
N ASN A 174 -5.06 17.34 -8.16
CA ASN A 174 -5.28 15.98 -8.63
C ASN A 174 -4.55 14.92 -7.81
N LEU A 175 -3.34 15.22 -7.32
CA LEU A 175 -2.58 14.32 -6.45
C LEU A 175 -3.31 14.09 -5.13
N PHE A 176 -3.80 15.17 -4.51
CA PHE A 176 -4.56 15.07 -3.27
C PHE A 176 -5.82 14.23 -3.46
N ARG A 177 -6.58 14.44 -4.55
CA ARG A 177 -7.77 13.62 -4.84
C ARG A 177 -7.42 12.13 -4.93
N VAL A 178 -6.35 11.76 -5.63
CA VAL A 178 -5.91 10.36 -5.74
C VAL A 178 -5.63 9.75 -4.36
N ILE A 179 -4.90 10.48 -3.51
CA ILE A 179 -4.56 10.03 -2.16
C ILE A 179 -5.83 9.92 -1.30
N LEU A 180 -6.74 10.90 -1.38
CA LEU A 180 -7.98 10.92 -0.63
C LEU A 180 -8.89 9.75 -1.02
N VAL A 181 -9.02 9.46 -2.33
CA VAL A 181 -9.76 8.30 -2.83
C VAL A 181 -9.20 7.02 -2.26
N ALA A 182 -7.88 6.85 -2.29
CA ALA A 182 -7.23 5.67 -1.73
C ALA A 182 -7.46 5.55 -0.21
N ALA A 183 -7.33 6.65 0.53
CA ALA A 183 -7.51 6.67 1.98
C ALA A 183 -8.96 6.34 2.38
N LEU A 184 -9.96 7.03 1.80
CA LEU A 184 -11.36 6.81 2.14
C LEU A 184 -11.87 5.44 1.69
N ALA A 185 -11.42 4.94 0.53
CA ALA A 185 -11.75 3.57 0.11
C ALA A 185 -11.17 2.51 1.06
N ASN A 186 -9.96 2.73 1.59
CA ASN A 186 -9.36 1.84 2.59
C ASN A 186 -10.12 1.91 3.93
N LEU A 187 -10.49 3.10 4.40
CA LEU A 187 -11.30 3.25 5.61
C LEU A 187 -12.66 2.55 5.46
N GLY A 188 -13.31 2.72 4.32
CA GLY A 188 -14.56 2.01 4.01
C GLY A 188 -14.38 0.50 3.99
N SER A 189 -13.28 0.00 3.41
CA SER A 189 -12.96 -1.43 3.43
C SER A 189 -12.74 -1.95 4.84
N VAL A 190 -11.99 -1.24 5.69
CA VAL A 190 -11.74 -1.65 7.08
C VAL A 190 -13.04 -1.68 7.88
N ALA A 191 -13.89 -0.64 7.76
CA ALA A 191 -15.21 -0.62 8.37
C ALA A 191 -16.06 -1.80 7.86
N GLY A 192 -15.99 -2.09 6.56
CA GLY A 192 -16.66 -3.23 5.93
C GLY A 192 -16.18 -4.59 6.41
N THR A 193 -14.90 -4.75 6.73
CA THR A 193 -14.38 -5.99 7.34
C THR A 193 -15.03 -6.24 8.70
N PHE A 194 -15.09 -5.22 9.56
CA PHE A 194 -15.68 -5.37 10.90
C PHE A 194 -17.20 -5.57 10.84
N LEU A 195 -17.91 -4.77 10.03
CA LEU A 195 -19.36 -4.90 9.84
C LEU A 195 -19.73 -6.19 9.13
N GLY A 196 -18.96 -6.59 8.13
CA GLY A 196 -19.14 -7.84 7.40
C GLY A 196 -18.94 -9.06 8.30
N ALA A 197 -17.90 -9.04 9.16
CA ALA A 197 -17.68 -10.10 10.14
C ALA A 197 -18.83 -10.18 11.15
N TYR A 198 -19.28 -9.04 11.67
CA TYR A 198 -20.40 -8.97 12.60
C TYR A 198 -21.71 -9.49 11.97
N MET A 199 -22.02 -9.06 10.75
CA MET A 199 -23.21 -9.53 10.01
C MET A 199 -23.13 -11.01 9.66
N MET A 200 -21.94 -11.51 9.31
CA MET A 200 -21.73 -12.92 9.02
C MET A 200 -22.02 -13.79 10.26
N LEU A 201 -21.59 -13.35 11.45
CA LEU A 201 -21.91 -14.02 12.72
C LEU A 201 -23.41 -13.98 13.04
N LEU A 202 -24.06 -12.84 12.82
CA LEU A 202 -25.51 -12.69 13.04
C LEU A 202 -26.36 -13.54 12.09
N ILE A 203 -26.01 -13.57 10.80
CA ILE A 203 -26.78 -14.28 9.76
C ILE A 203 -26.57 -15.79 9.86
N SER A 204 -25.36 -16.24 10.19
CA SER A 204 -25.10 -17.66 10.36
C SER A 204 -25.82 -18.21 11.61
N GLY A 205 -26.08 -17.37 12.62
CA GLY A 205 -26.70 -17.82 13.89
C GLY A 205 -25.81 -18.79 14.67
N ILE A 206 -24.55 -18.95 14.23
CA ILE A 206 -23.59 -19.88 14.82
C ILE A 206 -22.74 -19.09 15.80
N ASP A 207 -22.70 -19.55 17.04
CA ASP A 207 -21.85 -18.97 18.07
C ASP A 207 -20.38 -19.08 17.59
N PRO A 208 -19.54 -18.03 17.67
CA PRO A 208 -18.14 -18.10 17.25
C PRO A 208 -17.38 -19.24 17.94
N ARG A 209 -17.81 -19.60 19.15
CA ARG A 209 -17.28 -20.72 19.93
C ARG A 209 -17.63 -22.07 19.33
N GLU A 210 -18.81 -22.22 18.73
CA GLU A 210 -19.23 -23.46 18.05
C GLU A 210 -18.50 -23.65 16.73
N ILE A 211 -18.24 -22.58 15.96
CA ILE A 211 -17.43 -22.69 14.73
C ILE A 211 -16.00 -23.13 15.08
N ILE A 212 -15.41 -22.51 16.10
CA ILE A 212 -14.04 -22.82 16.54
C ILE A 212 -13.98 -24.24 17.13
N SER A 213 -14.95 -24.63 17.96
CA SER A 213 -14.96 -25.96 18.58
C SER A 213 -15.30 -27.06 17.59
N ALA A 214 -16.27 -26.88 16.70
CA ALA A 214 -16.60 -27.85 15.64
C ALA A 214 -15.45 -27.98 14.64
N GLY A 215 -14.81 -26.87 14.29
CA GLY A 215 -13.63 -26.85 13.44
C GLY A 215 -12.42 -27.55 14.08
N LEU A 216 -12.11 -27.28 15.35
CA LEU A 216 -11.06 -27.98 16.10
C LEU A 216 -11.36 -29.49 16.24
N MET A 217 -12.60 -29.85 16.61
CA MET A 217 -13.02 -31.25 16.70
C MET A 217 -12.91 -31.98 15.36
N SER A 218 -13.23 -31.32 14.24
CA SER A 218 -13.05 -31.90 12.89
C SER A 218 -11.57 -32.13 12.51
N LEU A 219 -10.66 -31.36 13.12
CA LEU A 219 -9.22 -31.49 12.97
C LEU A 219 -8.59 -32.45 14.01
N GLY A 220 -9.39 -33.03 14.90
CA GLY A 220 -8.94 -33.92 15.97
C GLY A 220 -8.19 -33.20 17.10
N LEU A 221 -8.42 -31.90 17.28
CA LEU A 221 -7.83 -31.05 18.32
C LEU A 221 -8.85 -30.69 19.42
#